data_AF-A0A3D3T8J6-F1
#
_entry.id   AF-A0A3D3T8J6-F1
#
_cell.length_a   1.000
_cell.length_b   1.000
_cell.length_c   1.000
_cell.angle_alpha   90.00
_cell.angle_beta   90.00
_cell.angle_gamma   90.00
#
_symmetry.space_group_name_H-M   'P 1'
#
loop_
_entity.id
_entity.type
_entity.pdbx_description
1 polymer ?
#
loop_
_entity_poly.entity_id
_entity_poly.type
_entity_poly.pdbx_seq_one_letter_code
_entity_poly.pdbx_strand_id
1 'polypeptide(L)'
;MIHKNPYKHWPSRIFLLLVLAVTLNTGQAAALSEEKAAKIGKEMYDEILKKMPIFADSELNQYVTSVGEKIVRHSDQANGNFTFTIIDSPEINAFATPGGYIYINRGLLAYMNSEAELAAVLAHEV
;
A
#
# COMPACT_ATOMS: atom_id res chain seq x y z
N MET A 1 41.72 42.87 18.74
CA MET A 1 41.53 41.42 18.96
C MET A 1 40.56 40.91 17.91
N ILE A 2 41.03 40.08 16.98
CA ILE A 2 40.23 39.55 15.86
C ILE A 2 39.65 38.21 16.31
N HIS A 3 38.34 38.15 16.53
CA HIS A 3 37.64 36.92 16.87
C HIS A 3 37.47 36.09 15.59
N LYS A 4 38.27 35.04 15.41
CA LYS A 4 38.13 34.10 14.29
C LYS A 4 36.95 33.16 14.57
N ASN A 5 35.89 33.31 13.79
CA ASN A 5 34.74 32.40 13.74
C ASN A 5 35.22 30.99 13.29
N PRO A 6 35.00 29.91 14.07
CA PRO A 6 35.61 28.59 13.81
C PRO A 6 34.93 27.78 12.70
N TYR A 7 33.84 28.25 12.09
CA TYR A 7 33.09 27.49 11.07
C TYR A 7 33.52 27.80 9.63
N LYS A 8 34.83 27.84 9.37
CA LYS A 8 35.36 28.12 8.04
C LYS A 8 35.99 26.86 7.42
N HIS A 9 35.33 26.37 6.36
CA HIS A 9 35.81 25.49 5.29
C HIS A 9 35.82 23.97 5.55
N TRP A 10 34.66 23.34 5.45
CA TRP A 10 34.64 21.92 5.06
C TRP A 10 34.86 21.80 3.55
N PRO A 11 35.80 20.95 3.08
CA PRO A 11 35.97 20.72 1.65
C PRO A 11 34.72 20.00 1.11
N SER A 12 34.15 20.53 0.02
CA SER A 12 32.85 20.13 -0.57
C SER A 12 32.72 18.63 -0.88
N ARG A 13 33.84 17.88 -0.93
CA ARG A 13 33.88 16.43 -1.14
C ARG A 13 33.46 15.61 0.09
N ILE A 14 33.67 16.11 1.30
CA ILE A 14 33.31 15.41 2.55
C ILE A 14 31.80 15.53 2.81
N PHE A 15 31.20 16.66 2.44
CA PHE A 15 29.75 16.87 2.54
C PHE A 15 28.96 15.97 1.56
N LEU A 16 29.48 15.78 0.33
CA LEU A 16 28.84 14.94 -0.69
C LEU A 16 28.85 13.44 -0.32
N LEU A 17 29.91 12.95 0.35
CA LEU A 17 30.03 11.55 0.77
C LEU A 17 29.12 11.20 1.95
N LEU A 18 28.88 12.15 2.86
CA LEU A 18 27.95 11.97 3.99
C LEU A 18 26.49 11.93 3.52
N VAL A 19 26.11 12.76 2.55
CA VAL A 19 24.75 12.74 1.97
C VAL A 19 24.49 11.42 1.24
N LEU A 20 25.46 10.89 0.48
CA LEU A 20 25.31 9.61 -0.23
C LEU A 20 25.13 8.43 0.74
N ALA A 21 25.91 8.39 1.84
CA ALA A 21 25.85 7.32 2.83
C ALA A 21 24.55 7.33 3.65
N VAL A 22 24.01 8.52 3.98
CA VAL A 22 22.71 8.65 4.65
C VAL A 22 21.56 8.21 3.73
N THR A 23 21.56 8.58 2.45
CA THR A 23 20.51 8.13 1.50
C THR A 23 20.56 6.63 1.20
N LEU A 24 21.75 6.02 1.18
CA LEU A 24 21.93 4.57 0.98
C LEU A 24 21.38 3.77 2.17
N ASN A 25 21.64 4.22 3.41
CA ASN A 25 21.12 3.56 4.61
C ASN A 25 19.61 3.73 4.77
N THR A 26 19.03 4.89 4.44
CA THR A 26 17.57 5.07 4.48
C THR A 26 16.85 4.28 3.40
N GLY A 27 17.43 4.19 2.18
CA GLY A 27 16.87 3.40 1.09
C GLY A 27 16.87 1.89 1.37
N GLN A 28 17.96 1.37 1.96
CA GLN A 28 18.04 -0.06 2.35
C GLN A 28 17.11 -0.39 3.52
N ALA A 29 16.98 0.50 4.50
CA ALA A 29 16.02 0.32 5.59
C ALA A 29 14.57 0.37 5.10
N ALA A 30 14.25 1.28 4.17
CA ALA A 30 12.94 1.37 3.53
C ALA A 30 12.62 0.11 2.72
N ALA A 31 13.55 -0.37 1.88
CA ALA A 31 13.36 -1.59 1.10
C ALA A 31 13.20 -2.85 1.97
N LEU A 32 13.97 -2.96 3.06
CA LEU A 32 13.82 -4.06 4.03
C LEU A 32 12.46 -3.98 4.75
N SER A 33 11.97 -2.77 5.04
CA SER A 33 10.63 -2.58 5.58
C SER A 33 9.52 -2.91 4.56
N GLU A 34 9.76 -2.55 3.29
CA GLU A 34 9.14 -3.04 2.05
C GLU A 34 8.84 -4.54 2.09
N GLU A 35 9.94 -5.29 2.03
CA GLU A 35 9.95 -6.75 1.99
C GLU A 35 9.28 -7.37 3.22
N LYS A 36 9.54 -6.82 4.40
CA LYS A 36 8.94 -7.30 5.64
C LYS A 36 7.43 -7.08 5.66
N ALA A 37 6.95 -5.92 5.20
CA ALA A 37 5.53 -5.62 5.10
C ALA A 37 4.84 -6.55 4.08
N ALA A 38 5.46 -6.81 2.94
CA ALA A 38 4.96 -7.76 1.95
C ALA A 38 4.84 -9.18 2.52
N LYS A 39 5.85 -9.65 3.26
CA LYS A 39 5.82 -10.96 3.91
C LYS A 39 4.71 -11.07 4.95
N ILE A 40 4.61 -10.09 5.85
CA ILE A 40 3.54 -10.05 6.88
C ILE A 40 2.17 -10.00 6.21
N GLY A 41 2.04 -9.18 5.16
CA GLY A 41 0.84 -9.09 4.34
C GLY A 41 0.39 -10.43 3.77
N LYS A 42 1.32 -11.17 3.17
CA LYS A 42 1.03 -12.49 2.61
C LYS A 42 0.60 -13.50 3.69
N GLU A 43 1.26 -13.51 4.84
CA GLU A 43 0.89 -14.36 5.97
C GLU A 43 -0.51 -13.99 6.50
N MET A 44 -0.83 -12.70 6.60
CA MET A 44 -2.16 -12.22 6.99
C MET A 44 -3.23 -12.61 5.98
N TYR A 45 -2.96 -12.46 4.69
CA TYR A 45 -3.87 -12.86 3.62
C TYR A 45 -4.21 -14.35 3.72
N ASP A 46 -3.21 -15.21 3.86
CA ASP A 46 -3.42 -16.66 3.99
C ASP A 46 -4.21 -17.02 5.26
N GLU A 47 -4.02 -16.29 6.37
CA GLU A 47 -4.81 -16.45 7.59
C GLU A 47 -6.26 -15.96 7.45
N ILE A 48 -6.48 -14.85 6.73
CA ILE A 48 -7.82 -14.32 6.45
C ILE A 48 -8.59 -15.31 5.59
N LEU A 49 -7.99 -15.84 4.52
CA LEU A 49 -8.64 -16.83 3.64
C LEU A 49 -9.06 -18.11 4.37
N LYS A 50 -8.39 -18.48 5.47
CA LYS A 50 -8.79 -19.63 6.30
C LYS A 50 -9.97 -19.32 7.23
N LYS A 51 -10.09 -18.08 7.69
CA LYS A 51 -11.04 -17.67 8.73
C LYS A 51 -12.31 -17.04 8.16
N MET A 52 -12.20 -16.36 7.03
CA MET A 52 -13.27 -15.63 6.39
C MET A 52 -13.66 -16.33 5.09
N PRO A 53 -14.95 -16.67 4.90
CA PRO A 53 -15.41 -17.26 3.65
C PRO A 53 -15.26 -16.25 2.51
N ILE A 54 -14.80 -16.71 1.36
CA ILE A 54 -14.64 -15.90 0.15
C ILE A 54 -15.89 -16.00 -0.69
N PHE A 55 -16.35 -14.86 -1.20
CA PHE A 55 -17.50 -14.85 -2.09
C PHE A 55 -17.08 -15.38 -3.47
N ALA A 56 -17.56 -16.58 -3.80
CA ALA A 56 -17.18 -17.32 -4.99
C ALA A 56 -17.95 -16.84 -6.24
N ASP A 57 -17.64 -15.62 -6.68
CA ASP A 57 -18.15 -15.03 -7.92
C ASP A 57 -16.99 -14.45 -8.73
N SER A 58 -16.59 -15.16 -9.78
CA SER A 58 -15.43 -14.77 -10.58
C SER A 58 -15.68 -13.49 -11.38
N GLU A 59 -16.90 -13.27 -11.87
CA GLU A 59 -17.23 -12.09 -12.66
C GLU A 59 -17.21 -10.84 -11.79
N LEU A 60 -17.81 -10.91 -10.60
CA LEU A 60 -17.80 -9.80 -9.66
C LEU A 60 -16.39 -9.51 -9.13
N ASN A 61 -15.59 -10.54 -8.82
CA ASN A 61 -14.20 -10.35 -8.41
C ASN A 61 -13.36 -9.70 -9.52
N GLN A 62 -13.55 -10.11 -10.78
CA GLN A 62 -12.88 -9.48 -11.93
C GLN A 62 -13.30 -8.02 -12.10
N TYR A 63 -14.59 -7.72 -11.93
CA TYR A 63 -15.10 -6.36 -12.01
C TYR A 63 -14.48 -5.46 -10.93
N VAL A 64 -14.54 -5.86 -9.65
CA VAL A 64 -13.93 -5.12 -8.53
C VAL A 64 -12.43 -4.94 -8.75
N THR A 65 -11.73 -5.99 -9.19
CA THR A 65 -10.30 -5.93 -9.54
C THR A 65 -10.06 -4.89 -10.64
N SER A 66 -10.86 -4.88 -11.69
CA SER A 66 -10.70 -3.93 -12.81
C SER A 66 -10.89 -2.47 -12.39
N VAL A 67 -11.80 -2.20 -11.46
CA VAL A 67 -12.01 -0.85 -10.88
C VAL A 67 -10.82 -0.49 -10.00
N GLY A 68 -10.40 -1.40 -9.11
CA GLY A 68 -9.24 -1.22 -8.25
C GLY A 68 -7.96 -0.94 -9.03
N GLU A 69 -7.68 -1.69 -10.09
CA GLU A 69 -6.52 -1.47 -10.95
C GLU A 69 -6.56 -0.11 -11.66
N LYS A 70 -7.73 0.39 -12.06
CA LYS A 70 -7.86 1.75 -12.61
C LYS A 70 -7.43 2.80 -11.59
N ILE A 71 -7.76 2.60 -10.32
CA ILE A 71 -7.40 3.50 -9.22
C ILE A 71 -5.90 3.43 -8.94
N VAL A 72 -5.36 2.23 -8.77
CA VAL A 72 -3.92 2.00 -8.51
C VAL A 72 -3.05 2.66 -9.58
N ARG A 73 -3.41 2.56 -10.87
CA ARG A 73 -2.66 3.20 -11.96
C ARG A 73 -2.54 4.74 -11.84
N HIS A 74 -3.39 5.38 -11.05
CA HIS A 74 -3.39 6.82 -10.83
C HIS A 74 -2.97 7.20 -9.39
N SER A 75 -2.51 6.25 -8.57
CA SER A 75 -2.00 6.51 -7.22
C SER A 75 -0.47 6.60 -7.22
N ASP A 76 0.11 7.03 -6.09
CA ASP A 76 1.56 7.03 -5.86
C ASP A 76 2.16 5.61 -5.87
N GLN A 77 1.31 4.58 -5.79
CA GLN A 77 1.67 3.17 -5.82
C GLN A 77 1.34 2.50 -7.17
N ALA A 78 1.44 3.24 -8.29
CA ALA A 78 1.11 2.72 -9.62
C ALA A 78 1.87 1.44 -10.04
N ASN A 79 3.03 1.16 -9.42
CA ASN A 79 3.82 -0.06 -9.63
C ASN A 79 3.61 -1.12 -8.53
N GLY A 80 2.75 -0.84 -7.56
CA GLY A 80 2.42 -1.73 -6.45
C GLY A 80 1.58 -2.92 -6.92
N ASN A 81 1.76 -4.06 -6.26
CA ASN A 81 1.04 -5.28 -6.59
C ASN A 81 -0.16 -5.42 -5.67
N PHE A 82 -1.35 -5.13 -6.16
CA PHE A 82 -2.59 -5.18 -5.38
C PHE A 82 -3.38 -6.46 -5.64
N THR A 83 -4.03 -6.97 -4.61
CA THR A 83 -4.95 -8.12 -4.69
C THR A 83 -6.27 -7.73 -4.06
N PHE A 84 -7.33 -7.71 -4.86
CA PHE A 84 -8.69 -7.41 -4.39
C PHE A 84 -9.41 -8.72 -4.09
N THR A 85 -10.10 -8.81 -2.96
CA THR A 85 -10.80 -10.03 -2.53
C THR A 85 -12.15 -9.69 -1.92
N ILE A 86 -13.20 -10.35 -2.42
CA ILE A 86 -14.54 -10.19 -1.85
C ILE A 86 -14.76 -11.22 -0.74
N ILE A 87 -15.01 -10.73 0.48
CA ILE A 87 -15.35 -11.55 1.63
C ILE A 87 -16.87 -11.77 1.65
N ASP A 88 -17.30 -13.01 1.84
CA ASP A 88 -18.70 -13.37 2.02
C ASP A 88 -19.20 -13.02 3.43
N SER A 89 -19.34 -11.71 3.67
CA SER A 89 -19.87 -11.14 4.90
C SER A 89 -20.96 -10.11 4.56
N PRO A 90 -22.08 -10.09 5.30
CA PRO A 90 -23.15 -9.09 5.13
C PRO A 90 -22.79 -7.73 5.74
N GLU A 91 -21.65 -7.60 6.42
CA GLU A 91 -21.23 -6.33 7.02
C GLU A 91 -20.88 -5.28 5.95
N ILE A 92 -21.14 -4.01 6.26
CA ILE A 92 -20.77 -2.88 5.41
C ILE A 92 -19.35 -2.44 5.79
N ASN A 93 -18.35 -3.11 5.22
CA ASN A 93 -16.94 -2.83 5.50
C ASN A 93 -16.03 -3.14 4.30
N ALA A 94 -14.91 -2.43 4.25
CA ALA A 94 -13.74 -2.73 3.42
C ALA A 94 -12.49 -2.41 4.24
N PHE A 95 -11.38 -3.06 3.94
CA PHE A 95 -10.12 -2.80 4.62
C PHE A 95 -8.92 -3.26 3.80
N ALA A 96 -7.75 -2.67 4.05
CA ALA A 96 -6.47 -3.11 3.52
C ALA A 96 -5.61 -3.81 4.58
N THR A 97 -4.76 -4.74 4.14
CA THR A 97 -3.63 -5.24 4.94
C THR A 97 -2.30 -4.94 4.23
N PRO A 98 -1.15 -4.94 4.94
CA PRO A 98 0.15 -4.67 4.33
C PRO A 98 0.40 -5.50 3.06
N GLY A 99 1.19 -4.98 2.12
CA GLY A 99 1.51 -5.70 0.89
C GLY A 99 0.44 -5.65 -0.22
N GLY A 100 -0.53 -4.73 -0.12
CA GLY A 100 -1.48 -4.44 -1.21
C GLY A 100 -2.71 -5.36 -1.26
N TYR A 101 -3.03 -6.07 -0.17
CA TYR A 101 -4.24 -6.89 -0.11
C TYR A 101 -5.42 -6.05 0.36
N ILE A 102 -6.44 -5.94 -0.49
CA ILE A 102 -7.66 -5.17 -0.26
C ILE A 102 -8.84 -6.13 -0.17
N TYR A 103 -9.64 -5.98 0.88
CA TYR A 103 -10.80 -6.81 1.15
C TYR A 103 -12.05 -5.96 1.14
N ILE A 104 -13.09 -6.45 0.47
CA ILE A 104 -14.41 -5.82 0.45
C ILE A 104 -15.44 -6.84 0.90
N ASN A 105 -16.28 -6.49 1.86
CA ASN A 105 -17.38 -7.35 2.25
C ASN A 105 -18.52 -7.27 1.22
N ARG A 106 -19.14 -8.41 0.92
CA ARG A 106 -20.31 -8.48 0.03
C ARG A 106 -21.45 -7.55 0.44
N GLY A 107 -21.67 -7.37 1.75
CA GLY A 107 -22.68 -6.46 2.28
C GLY A 107 -22.47 -5.01 1.85
N LEU A 108 -21.22 -4.56 1.82
CA LEU A 108 -20.86 -3.24 1.32
C LEU A 108 -21.16 -3.12 -0.19
N LEU A 109 -20.81 -4.12 -1.00
CA LEU A 109 -21.14 -4.11 -2.44
C LEU A 109 -22.65 -4.04 -2.70
N ALA A 110 -23.46 -4.74 -1.90
CA ALA A 110 -24.91 -4.74 -2.02
C ALA A 110 -25.55 -3.40 -1.57
N TYR A 111 -24.83 -2.59 -0.80
CA TYR A 111 -25.31 -1.29 -0.33
C TYR A 111 -25.05 -0.16 -1.33
N MET A 112 -24.05 -0.31 -2.20
CA MET A 112 -23.66 0.71 -3.17
C MET A 112 -24.66 0.85 -4.31
N ASN A 113 -24.84 2.08 -4.78
CA ASN A 113 -25.77 2.40 -5.86
C ASN A 113 -25.05 2.80 -7.16
N SER A 114 -23.72 2.89 -7.15
CA SER A 114 -22.94 3.23 -8.35
C SER A 114 -21.49 2.74 -8.28
N GLU A 115 -20.86 2.58 -9.46
CA GLU A 115 -19.41 2.32 -9.57
C GLU A 115 -18.58 3.44 -8.93
N ALA A 116 -19.08 4.69 -8.91
CA ALA A 116 -18.38 5.81 -8.30
C ALA A 116 -18.23 5.65 -6.78
N GLU A 117 -19.22 5.10 -6.10
CA GLU A 117 -19.14 4.78 -4.67
C GLU A 117 -18.14 3.66 -4.40
N LEU A 118 -18.13 2.62 -5.24
CA LEU A 118 -17.12 1.55 -5.19
C LEU A 118 -15.71 2.12 -5.37
N ALA A 119 -15.53 2.97 -6.38
CA ALA A 119 -14.25 3.58 -6.67
C ALA A 119 -13.78 4.49 -5.53
N ALA A 120 -14.69 5.22 -4.89
CA ALA A 120 -14.35 6.07 -3.75
C ALA A 120 -13.86 5.25 -2.55
N VAL A 121 -14.51 4.12 -2.25
CA VAL A 121 -14.05 3.22 -1.17
C VAL A 121 -12.71 2.58 -1.53
N LEU A 122 -12.58 2.03 -2.75
CA LEU A 122 -11.33 1.43 -3.18
C LEU A 122 -10.16 2.42 -3.18
N ALA A 123 -10.41 3.68 -3.55
CA ALA A 123 -9.41 4.74 -3.49
C ALA A 123 -9.05 5.17 -2.06
N HIS A 124 -9.92 4.90 -1.07
CA HIS A 124 -9.59 5.11 0.34
C HIS A 124 -8.64 4.01 0.87
N GLU A 125 -8.78 2.79 0.35
CA GLU A 125 -8.01 1.62 0.82
C GLU A 125 -6.67 1.41 0.08
N VAL A 126 -6.53 1.95 -1.14
CA VAL A 126 -5.30 1.93 -1.95
C VAL A 126 -4.33 3.02 -1.53
#